data_AF-A0A939UHL9-F1
#
_entry.id   AF-A0A939UHL9-F1
#
_cell.length_a   1.000
_cell.length_b   1.000
_cell.length_c   1.000
_cell.angle_alpha   90.00
_cell.angle_beta   90.00
_cell.angle_gamma   90.00
#
_symmetry.space_group_name_H-M   'P 1'
#
loop_
_entity.id
_entity.type
_entity.pdbx_description
1 polymer ?
#
loop_
_entity_poly.entity_id
_entity_poly.type
_entity_poly.pdbx_seq_one_letter_code
_entity_poly.pdbx_strand_id
1 'polypeptide(L)'
;MEFSHKPIMLQEVIEGLAIRPQGTYVDCTTGGAGHSKEIARRLDGGKLICIDKDQDALSVARERLEGYNVEFIHGDFKDILPTLKGLDGILMDLGVSSYQIDTASRGFSYRLDGDLDMRMDQTASLSAKTVVN
;
A
#
# COMPACT_ATOMS: atom_id res chain seq x y z
N MET A 1 -1.41 -8.30 19.24
CA MET A 1 -1.64 -6.85 19.33
C MET A 1 -2.44 -6.46 18.10
N GLU A 2 -3.61 -5.83 18.27
CA GLU A 2 -4.34 -5.28 17.13
C GLU A 2 -3.49 -4.22 16.43
N PHE A 3 -3.32 -4.37 15.13
CA PHE A 3 -2.55 -3.46 14.29
C PHE A 3 -3.39 -2.19 14.06
N SER A 4 -3.40 -1.28 15.04
CA SER A 4 -4.08 0.02 14.98
C SER A 4 -3.13 1.07 14.38
N HIS A 5 -2.91 0.98 13.07
CA HIS A 5 -2.23 2.05 12.33
C HIS A 5 -3.28 3.03 11.82
N LYS A 6 -3.28 4.26 12.37
CA LYS A 6 -4.08 5.36 11.84
C LYS A 6 -3.32 5.98 10.66
N PRO A 7 -3.92 6.04 9.45
CA PRO A 7 -3.25 6.59 8.29
C PRO A 7 -2.91 8.07 8.48
N ILE A 8 -1.78 8.48 7.91
CA ILE A 8 -1.34 9.88 7.95
C ILE A 8 -2.31 10.73 7.13
N MET A 9 -2.71 11.88 7.69
CA MET A 9 -3.62 12.84 7.06
C MET A 9 -4.88 12.20 6.47
N LEU A 10 -5.44 11.20 7.16
CA LEU A 10 -6.55 10.41 6.63
C LEU A 10 -7.72 11.28 6.16
N GLN A 11 -8.11 12.29 6.93
CA GLN A 11 -9.26 13.11 6.60
C GLN A 11 -8.98 13.98 5.37
N GLU A 12 -7.83 14.66 5.36
CA GLU A 12 -7.41 15.55 4.27
C GLU A 12 -7.27 14.79 2.95
N VAL A 13 -6.72 13.56 3.00
CA VAL A 13 -6.60 12.68 1.83
C VAL A 13 -7.98 12.29 1.30
N ILE A 14 -8.88 11.84 2.18
CA ILE A 14 -10.20 11.36 1.77
C ILE A 14 -11.09 12.50 1.26
N GLU A 15 -10.99 13.69 1.87
CA GLU A 15 -11.67 14.89 1.38
C GLU A 15 -11.10 15.36 0.03
N GLY A 16 -9.77 15.37 -0.11
CA GLY A 16 -9.09 15.77 -1.34
C GLY A 16 -9.35 14.84 -2.54
N LEU A 17 -9.57 13.55 -2.29
CA LEU A 17 -9.93 12.58 -3.33
C LEU A 17 -11.36 12.78 -3.88
N ALA A 18 -12.20 13.57 -3.21
CA ALA A 18 -13.57 13.90 -3.62
C ALA A 18 -14.35 12.66 -4.12
N ILE A 19 -14.38 11.62 -3.28
CA ILE A 19 -14.78 10.27 -3.70
C ILE A 19 -16.22 10.24 -4.19
N ARG A 20 -16.42 9.72 -5.41
CA ARG A 20 -17.71 9.47 -6.02
C ARG A 20 -18.07 7.99 -5.89
N PRO A 21 -19.30 7.62 -5.49
CA PRO A 21 -19.65 6.23 -5.21
C PRO A 21 -19.39 5.26 -6.38
N GLN A 22 -19.67 5.67 -7.61
CA GLN A 22 -19.46 4.86 -8.82
C GLN A 22 -18.08 5.06 -9.47
N GLY A 23 -17.17 5.80 -8.82
CA GLY A 23 -15.86 6.10 -9.39
C GLY A 23 -14.88 4.93 -9.31
N THR A 24 -13.82 5.02 -10.12
CA THR A 24 -12.67 4.11 -10.10
C THR A 24 -11.47 4.81 -9.47
N TYR A 25 -10.99 4.29 -8.35
CA TYR A 25 -9.87 4.85 -7.61
C TYR A 25 -8.72 3.87 -7.58
N VAL A 26 -7.49 4.39 -7.54
CA VAL A 26 -6.29 3.58 -7.32
C VAL A 26 -5.53 4.07 -6.10
N ASP A 27 -5.14 3.14 -5.24
CA ASP A 27 -4.17 3.33 -4.18
C ASP A 27 -2.86 2.69 -4.62
N CYS A 28 -1.86 3.52 -4.92
CA CYS A 28 -0.57 3.08 -5.45
C CYS A 28 0.38 2.53 -4.37
N THR A 29 0.02 2.66 -3.10
CA THR A 29 0.86 2.38 -1.93
C THR A 29 -0.01 1.78 -0.83
N THR A 30 -0.71 0.71 -1.17
CA THR A 30 -1.81 0.13 -0.36
C THR A 30 -1.42 -0.07 1.10
N GLY A 31 -0.18 -0.54 1.35
CA GLY A 31 0.33 -0.77 2.69
C GLY A 31 -0.63 -1.64 3.51
N GLY A 32 -0.93 -1.19 4.73
CA GLY A 32 -1.92 -1.83 5.61
C GLY A 32 -3.39 -1.55 5.27
N ALA A 33 -3.72 -1.08 4.06
CA ALA A 33 -5.06 -0.73 3.58
C ALA A 33 -5.80 0.35 4.40
N GLY A 34 -5.05 1.25 5.02
CA GLY A 34 -5.59 2.27 5.90
C GLY A 34 -6.48 3.29 5.18
N HIS A 35 -5.92 4.00 4.20
CA HIS A 35 -6.71 4.89 3.32
C HIS A 35 -7.63 4.08 2.41
N SER A 36 -7.14 2.96 1.87
CA SER A 36 -7.89 2.09 0.95
C SER A 36 -9.23 1.64 1.54
N LYS A 37 -9.28 1.32 2.84
CA LYS A 37 -10.53 0.96 3.54
C LYS A 37 -11.54 2.10 3.57
N GLU A 38 -11.09 3.32 3.83
CA GLU A 38 -11.98 4.49 3.82
C GLU A 38 -12.44 4.85 2.40
N ILE A 39 -11.59 4.62 1.38
CA ILE A 39 -11.99 4.75 -0.02
C ILE A 39 -13.07 3.72 -0.34
N ALA A 40 -12.79 2.43 -0.11
CA ALA A 40 -13.70 1.33 -0.40
C ALA A 40 -15.07 1.49 0.27
N ARG A 41 -15.12 1.97 1.53
CA ARG A 41 -16.36 2.22 2.27
C ARG A 41 -17.27 3.28 1.63
N ARG A 42 -16.72 4.17 0.80
CA ARG A 42 -17.47 5.25 0.13
C ARG A 42 -17.89 4.88 -1.30
N LEU A 43 -17.41 3.75 -1.82
CA LEU A 43 -17.78 3.25 -3.12
C LEU A 43 -19.08 2.45 -3.03
N ASP A 44 -19.95 2.66 -4.00
CA ASP A 44 -21.18 1.92 -4.24
C ASP A 44 -21.36 1.76 -5.75
N GLY A 45 -21.12 0.54 -6.25
CA GLY A 45 -20.97 0.25 -7.68
C GLY A 45 -19.64 0.70 -8.31
N GLY A 46 -18.81 1.46 -7.58
CA GLY A 46 -17.46 1.84 -7.98
C GLY A 46 -16.43 0.72 -7.79
N LYS A 47 -15.16 1.05 -8.07
CA LYS A 47 -14.04 0.11 -8.01
C LYS A 47 -12.82 0.73 -7.35
N LEU A 48 -12.16 -0.03 -6.48
CA LEU A 48 -10.84 0.31 -5.94
C LEU A 48 -9.78 -0.64 -6.52
N ILE A 49 -8.65 -0.08 -6.91
CA ILE A 49 -7.46 -0.83 -7.35
C ILE A 49 -6.35 -0.57 -6.33
N CYS A 50 -5.83 -1.61 -5.71
CA CYS A 50 -4.77 -1.56 -4.71
C CYS A 50 -3.49 -2.13 -5.29
N ILE A 51 -2.45 -1.29 -5.36
CA ILE A 51 -1.11 -1.67 -5.81
C ILE A 51 -0.16 -1.63 -4.61
N ASP A 52 0.71 -2.63 -4.50
CA ASP A 52 1.86 -2.58 -3.62
C ASP A 52 2.96 -3.51 -4.14
N LYS A 53 4.21 -3.15 -3.86
CA LYS A 53 5.40 -3.96 -4.15
C LYS A 53 5.62 -5.04 -3.09
N ASP A 54 5.07 -4.82 -1.91
CA ASP A 54 5.27 -5.68 -0.76
C ASP A 54 4.12 -6.70 -0.66
N GLN A 55 4.46 -7.98 -0.82
CA GLN A 55 3.47 -9.06 -0.77
C GLN A 55 2.83 -9.21 0.62
N ASP A 56 3.55 -8.85 1.69
CA ASP A 56 3.01 -8.88 3.05
C ASP A 56 1.93 -7.81 3.21
N ALA A 57 2.18 -6.61 2.69
CA ALA A 57 1.22 -5.51 2.67
C ALA A 57 -0.08 -5.91 1.95
N LEU A 58 0.03 -6.50 0.75
CA LEU A 58 -1.14 -6.97 0.01
C LEU A 58 -1.89 -8.10 0.72
N SER A 59 -1.20 -8.97 1.45
CA SER A 59 -1.85 -10.04 2.22
C SER A 59 -2.71 -9.44 3.34
N VAL A 60 -2.16 -8.50 4.11
CA VAL A 60 -2.90 -7.76 5.15
C VAL A 60 -4.04 -6.94 4.55
N ALA A 61 -3.82 -6.31 3.39
CA ALA A 61 -4.83 -5.51 2.72
C ALA A 61 -6.03 -6.34 2.25
N ARG A 62 -5.80 -7.55 1.72
CA ARG A 62 -6.86 -8.48 1.31
C ARG A 62 -7.77 -8.86 2.48
N GLU A 63 -7.19 -9.17 3.63
CA GLU A 63 -7.97 -9.47 4.85
C GLU A 63 -8.81 -8.26 5.29
N ARG A 64 -8.21 -7.06 5.30
CA ARG A 64 -8.88 -5.83 5.79
C ARG A 64 -9.97 -5.30 4.87
N LEU A 65 -9.89 -5.62 3.59
CA LEU A 65 -10.81 -5.17 2.53
C LEU A 65 -11.74 -6.30 2.07
N GLU A 66 -11.83 -7.39 2.82
CA GLU A 66 -12.80 -8.45 2.56
C GLU A 66 -14.23 -7.87 2.47
N GLY A 67 -14.97 -8.29 1.45
CA GLY A 67 -16.33 -7.81 1.19
C GLY A 67 -16.46 -6.53 0.37
N TYR A 68 -15.35 -5.85 0.05
CA TYR A 68 -15.35 -4.68 -0.85
C TYR A 68 -14.97 -5.07 -2.29
N ASN A 69 -15.41 -4.28 -3.28
CA ASN A 69 -15.04 -4.44 -4.68
C ASN A 69 -13.63 -3.88 -4.95
N VAL A 70 -12.60 -4.70 -4.65
CA VAL A 70 -11.19 -4.32 -4.74
C VAL A 70 -10.40 -5.27 -5.65
N GLU A 71 -9.61 -4.70 -6.55
CA GLU A 71 -8.59 -5.42 -7.31
C GLU A 71 -7.22 -5.22 -6.66
N PHE A 72 -6.44 -6.30 -6.50
CA PHE A 72 -5.09 -6.23 -5.92
C PHE A 72 -4.04 -6.60 -6.95
N ILE A 73 -3.04 -5.75 -7.13
CA ILE A 73 -1.94 -5.95 -8.08
C ILE A 73 -0.62 -5.88 -7.32
N HIS A 74 0.14 -6.98 -7.34
CA HIS A 74 1.51 -7.01 -6.82
C HIS A 74 2.47 -6.44 -7.87
N GLY A 75 3.19 -5.39 -7.51
CA GLY A 75 4.21 -4.79 -8.37
C GLY A 75 4.45 -3.30 -8.10
N ASP A 76 5.27 -2.70 -8.95
CA ASP A 76 5.62 -1.28 -8.86
C ASP A 76 4.53 -0.41 -9.48
N PHE A 77 4.02 0.57 -8.72
CA PHE A 77 3.05 1.53 -9.24
C PHE A 77 3.56 2.24 -10.50
N LYS A 78 4.88 2.43 -10.66
CA LYS A 78 5.44 3.12 -11.84
C LYS A 78 5.17 2.34 -13.14
N ASP A 79 5.09 1.02 -13.04
CA ASP A 79 4.91 0.11 -14.17
C ASP A 79 3.41 -0.19 -14.38
N ILE A 80 2.63 -0.24 -13.31
CA ILE A 80 1.20 -0.59 -13.33
C ILE A 80 0.34 0.63 -13.65
N LEU A 81 0.55 1.77 -12.99
CA LEU A 81 -0.32 2.95 -13.11
C LEU A 81 -0.52 3.43 -14.57
N PRO A 82 0.50 3.45 -15.45
CA PRO A 82 0.33 3.88 -16.85
C PRO A 82 -0.61 2.97 -17.67
N THR A 83 -0.79 1.71 -17.25
CA THR A 83 -1.66 0.73 -17.92
C THR A 83 -3.13 0.94 -17.61
N LEU A 84 -3.44 1.57 -16.47
CA LEU A 84 -4.79 1.84 -16.02
C LEU A 84 -5.41 3.00 -16.82
N LYS A 85 -6.74 2.95 -17.01
CA LYS A 85 -7.53 3.96 -17.75
C LYS A 85 -8.81 4.25 -16.98
N GLY A 86 -9.37 5.45 -17.19
CA GLY A 86 -10.66 5.84 -16.60
C GLY A 86 -10.63 6.00 -15.08
N LEU A 87 -9.50 6.45 -14.52
CA LEU A 87 -9.36 6.68 -13.09
C LEU A 87 -9.96 8.03 -12.69
N ASP A 88 -10.72 8.03 -11.61
CA ASP A 88 -11.34 9.22 -10.99
C ASP A 88 -10.48 9.81 -9.86
N GLY A 89 -9.55 9.03 -9.31
CA GLY A 89 -8.61 9.49 -8.30
C GLY A 89 -7.44 8.53 -8.12
N ILE A 90 -6.28 9.10 -7.79
CA ILE A 90 -5.03 8.39 -7.54
C ILE A 90 -4.54 8.82 -6.15
N LEU A 91 -4.27 7.85 -5.29
CA LEU A 91 -3.62 8.05 -4.01
C LEU A 91 -2.19 7.50 -4.05
N MET A 92 -1.24 8.27 -3.54
CA MET A 92 0.14 7.84 -3.28
C MET A 92 0.59 8.36 -1.91
N ASP A 93 0.73 7.46 -0.95
CA ASP A 93 1.32 7.70 0.37
C ASP A 93 2.78 7.21 0.35
N LEU A 94 3.69 8.11 -0.01
CA LEU A 94 5.09 7.76 -0.22
C LEU A 94 5.83 7.65 1.11
N GLY A 95 6.40 6.47 1.36
CA GLY A 95 7.20 6.22 2.56
C GLY A 95 7.42 4.74 2.78
N VAL A 96 7.68 4.41 4.04
CA VAL A 96 7.79 3.03 4.54
C VAL A 96 6.67 2.75 5.51
N SER A 97 6.19 1.52 5.55
CA SER A 97 5.16 1.12 6.50
C SER A 97 5.75 0.84 7.90
N SER A 98 4.92 0.96 8.94
CA SER A 98 5.32 0.53 10.28
C SER A 98 5.74 -0.95 10.31
N TYR A 99 5.06 -1.81 9.53
CA TYR A 99 5.45 -3.22 9.42
C TYR A 99 6.89 -3.39 8.92
N GLN A 100 7.31 -2.62 7.93
CA GLN A 100 8.67 -2.65 7.40
C GLN A 100 9.72 -2.21 8.43
N ILE A 101 9.38 -1.24 9.28
CA ILE A 101 10.27 -0.72 10.33
C ILE A 101 10.31 -1.63 11.56
N ASP A 102 9.16 -2.18 11.97
CA ASP A 102 9.02 -2.97 13.18
C ASP A 102 9.42 -4.44 13.00
N THR A 103 9.56 -4.90 11.74
CA THR A 103 10.01 -6.26 11.42
C THR A 103 11.52 -6.28 11.18
N ALA A 104 12.27 -6.76 12.17
CA ALA A 104 13.74 -6.78 12.13
C ALA A 104 14.32 -7.43 10.86
N SER A 105 13.76 -8.55 10.40
CA SER A 105 14.22 -9.24 9.18
C SER A 105 14.03 -8.45 7.89
N ARG A 106 13.23 -7.37 7.89
CA ARG A 106 13.06 -6.49 6.72
C ARG A 106 14.21 -5.49 6.58
N GLY A 107 14.99 -5.24 7.64
CA GLY A 107 16.23 -4.47 7.56
C GLY A 107 16.08 -2.95 7.41
N PHE A 108 14.87 -2.38 7.57
CA PHE A 108 14.66 -0.93 7.44
C PHE A 108 15.02 -0.14 8.71
N SER A 109 15.10 -0.81 9.86
CA SER A 109 15.33 -0.18 11.16
C SER A 109 16.78 -0.35 11.61
N TYR A 110 17.40 0.75 12.03
CA TYR A 110 18.70 0.72 12.73
C TYR A 110 18.57 0.40 14.22
N ARG A 111 17.34 0.30 14.75
CA ARG A 111 17.06 0.08 16.18
C ARG A 111 16.94 -1.41 16.53
N LEU A 112 16.69 -2.25 15.53
CA LEU A 112 16.52 -3.69 15.67
C LEU A 112 17.66 -4.36 14.92
N ASP A 113 18.26 -5.39 15.51
CA ASP A 113 19.26 -6.19 14.82
C ASP A 113 18.58 -7.11 13.81
N GLY A 114 19.03 -7.11 12.56
CA GLY A 114 18.38 -7.80 11.44
C GLY A 114 19.20 -7.79 10.15
N ASP A 115 18.73 -8.52 9.15
CA ASP A 115 19.39 -8.59 7.85
C ASP A 115 19.41 -7.21 7.17
N LEU A 116 20.53 -6.86 6.53
CA LEU A 116 20.63 -5.64 5.73
C LEU A 116 19.92 -5.82 4.37
N ASP A 117 18.60 -5.98 4.41
CA ASP A 117 17.77 -6.25 3.23
C ASP A 117 17.28 -4.94 2.59
N MET A 118 16.38 -4.23 3.27
CA MET A 118 15.72 -2.98 2.84
C MET A 118 14.91 -3.07 1.53
N ARG A 119 14.67 -4.28 0.98
CA ARG A 119 13.76 -4.44 -0.16
C ARG A 119 12.31 -4.40 0.32
N MET A 120 11.51 -3.54 -0.31
CA MET A 120 10.04 -3.59 -0.17
C MET A 120 9.49 -4.85 -0.85
N ASP A 121 10.01 -5.16 -2.04
CA ASP A 121 9.75 -6.41 -2.75
C ASP A 121 10.92 -7.37 -2.53
N GLN A 122 10.74 -8.37 -1.67
CA GLN A 122 11.78 -9.34 -1.34
C GLN A 122 12.13 -10.28 -2.52
N THR A 123 11.37 -10.26 -3.62
CA THR A 123 11.71 -10.99 -4.85
C THR A 123 12.76 -10.26 -5.70
N ALA A 124 12.99 -8.96 -5.46
CA ALA A 124 14.00 -8.17 -6.17
C ALA A 124 15.42 -8.67 -5.85
N SER A 125 16.33 -8.68 -6.82
CA SER A 125 17.66 -9.28 -6.64
C SER A 125 18.66 -8.45 -5.82
N LEU A 126 18.50 -7.13 -5.78
CA LEU A 126 19.47 -6.21 -5.17
C LEU A 126 19.05 -5.82 -3.75
N SER A 127 19.79 -6.31 -2.74
CA SER A 127 19.62 -5.97 -1.32
C SER A 127 20.57 -4.87 -0.88
N ALA A 128 20.28 -4.19 0.24
CA ALA A 128 21.19 -3.21 0.83
C ALA A 128 22.56 -3.82 1.22
N LYS A 129 22.58 -5.09 1.66
CA LYS A 129 23.80 -5.86 1.93
C LYS A 129 24.70 -5.93 0.70
N THR A 130 24.11 -6.15 -0.48
CA THR A 130 24.84 -6.17 -1.75
C THR A 130 25.26 -4.78 -2.19
N VAL A 131 24.54 -3.72 -1.82
CA VAL A 131 24.90 -2.34 -2.22
C VAL A 131 26.13 -1.83 -1.47
N VAL A 132 26.29 -2.19 -0.19
CA VAL A 132 27.38 -1.68 0.65
C VAL A 132 28.66 -2.53 0.63
N ASN A 133 28.67 -3.64 -0.12
CA ASN A 133 29.83 -4.55 -0.27
C ASN A 133 30.16 -4.78 -1.74
#